data_AF-D2H8Z3-F1
#
_entry.id   AF-D2H8Z3-F1
#
_cell.length_a   1.000
_cell.length_b   1.000
_cell.length_c   1.000
_cell.angle_alpha   90.00
_cell.angle_beta   90.00
_cell.angle_gamma   90.00
#
_symmetry.space_group_name_H-M   'P 1'
#
loop_
_entity.id
_entity.type
_entity.pdbx_description
1 polymer ?
#
loop_
_entity_poly.entity_id
_entity_poly.type
_entity_poly.pdbx_seq_one_letter_code
_entity_poly.pdbx_strand_id
1 'polypeptide(L)'
;SLKVKDVKLPVITLNFIPGVGIFQCVSTGMTITGKSFMGGNMEIIVVLNITATNRLLQDEETGLPMFKSEGCEIILVSVKTNLPSNMLPKVVNKFLDSTLHKVLPSLMCPAIDAVLVYVNRKWANLNAPMPVGQMGTVKYVLTSLPTTTASYIQVDFSPTVQQLEANTIQPADAGEAFEFPEGYVEGSSQLLLSATFLTTELALLQKSLDVNVHETKIGQLPPQTTKTLAGFIPKVAKAYPKPKPLVTQIRINKPPKVTMKTGNSLLHLHGTLEMSAARRRGKPPASLFLL
;
A
#
# COMPACT_ATOMS: atom_id res chain seq x y z
N SER A 1 -0.75 47.66 3.36
CA SER A 1 -0.98 46.21 3.50
C SER A 1 -0.40 45.53 2.28
N LEU A 2 0.48 44.55 2.49
CA LEU A 2 1.07 43.72 1.46
C LEU A 2 0.23 42.44 1.32
N LYS A 3 0.05 41.95 0.09
CA LYS A 3 -0.72 40.74 -0.21
C LYS A 3 -0.03 39.94 -1.29
N VAL A 4 -0.03 38.62 -1.14
CA VAL A 4 0.36 37.70 -2.22
C VAL A 4 -0.75 37.74 -3.27
N LYS A 5 -0.41 38.10 -4.50
CA LYS A 5 -1.31 38.17 -5.66
C LYS A 5 -1.38 36.82 -6.36
N ASP A 6 -0.23 36.20 -6.60
CA ASP A 6 -0.10 34.88 -7.21
C ASP A 6 1.18 34.18 -6.76
N VAL A 7 1.16 32.84 -6.88
CA VAL A 7 2.30 31.95 -6.68
C VAL A 7 2.42 31.09 -7.93
N LYS A 8 3.61 31.03 -8.50
CA LYS A 8 3.93 30.20 -9.67
C LYS A 8 3.96 28.74 -9.26
N LEU A 9 3.59 27.88 -10.21
CA LEU A 9 3.70 26.43 -10.01
C LEU A 9 5.14 26.07 -9.65
N PRO A 10 5.36 25.37 -8.51
CA PRO A 10 6.69 24.99 -8.10
C PRO A 10 7.29 23.92 -9.02
N VAL A 11 8.60 24.02 -9.26
CA VAL A 11 9.41 22.94 -9.80
C VAL A 11 10.07 22.23 -8.63
N ILE A 12 9.87 20.93 -8.50
CA ILE A 12 10.33 20.14 -7.35
C ILE A 12 11.40 19.17 -7.84
N THR A 13 12.56 19.21 -7.19
CA THR A 13 13.64 18.24 -7.38
C THR A 13 13.82 17.45 -6.09
N LEU A 14 13.88 16.13 -6.18
CA LEU A 14 14.06 15.23 -5.05
C LEU A 14 15.32 14.40 -5.27
N ASN A 15 16.13 14.24 -4.23
CA ASN A 15 17.31 13.39 -4.24
C ASN A 15 17.31 12.51 -2.98
N PHE A 16 17.70 11.24 -3.13
CA PHE A 16 17.86 10.37 -1.97
C PHE A 16 19.12 10.73 -1.18
N ILE A 17 18.99 10.80 0.14
CA ILE A 17 20.11 10.86 1.08
C ILE A 17 20.17 9.52 1.80
N PRO A 18 21.18 8.67 1.49
CA PRO A 18 21.35 7.37 2.13
C PRO A 18 21.32 7.46 3.66
N GLY A 19 20.53 6.60 4.30
CA GLY A 19 20.39 6.53 5.75
C GLY A 19 19.62 7.69 6.40
N VAL A 20 19.12 8.66 5.62
CA VAL A 20 18.41 9.83 6.16
C VAL A 20 16.99 9.94 5.60
N GLY A 21 16.82 9.97 4.28
CA GLY A 21 15.54 10.28 3.66
C GLY A 21 15.71 11.00 2.33
N ILE A 22 14.90 12.03 2.08
CA ILE A 22 14.87 12.74 0.79
C ILE A 22 15.31 14.19 0.97
N PHE A 23 16.35 14.62 0.26
CA PHE A 23 16.59 16.03 0.04
C PHE A 23 15.59 16.57 -0.98
N GLN A 24 14.94 17.69 -0.67
CA GLN A 24 14.08 18.38 -1.61
C GLN A 24 14.57 19.79 -1.88
N CYS A 25 14.46 20.20 -3.14
CA CYS A 25 14.62 21.58 -3.57
C CYS A 25 13.38 21.99 -4.37
N VAL A 26 12.66 23.01 -3.88
CA VAL A 26 11.45 23.54 -4.49
C VAL A 26 11.75 24.93 -5.01
N SER A 27 11.76 25.08 -6.34
CA SER A 27 11.90 26.37 -7.00
C SER A 27 10.53 26.94 -7.33
N THR A 28 10.21 28.12 -6.82
CA THR A 28 8.94 28.80 -7.10
C THR A 28 9.14 30.32 -7.20
N GLY A 29 8.09 31.02 -7.61
CA GLY A 29 8.06 32.47 -7.57
C GLY A 29 6.69 32.96 -7.12
N MET A 30 6.63 34.19 -6.62
CA MET A 30 5.39 34.81 -6.18
C MET A 30 5.39 36.29 -6.51
N THR A 31 4.21 36.85 -6.73
CA THR A 31 4.04 38.29 -6.85
C THR A 31 3.36 38.82 -5.60
N ILE A 32 3.99 39.79 -4.96
CA ILE A 32 3.49 40.48 -3.78
C ILE A 32 3.09 41.89 -4.20
N THR A 33 1.87 42.30 -3.86
CA THR A 33 1.36 43.63 -4.16
C THR A 33 1.08 44.41 -2.89
N GLY A 34 1.15 45.74 -2.97
CA GLY A 34 0.77 46.62 -1.88
C GLY A 34 0.80 48.08 -2.26
N LYS A 35 0.71 48.94 -1.26
CA LYS A 35 0.90 50.38 -1.42
C LYS A 35 2.32 50.75 -1.03
N SER A 36 2.99 51.53 -1.87
CA SER A 36 4.26 52.18 -1.57
C SER A 36 4.08 53.29 -0.53
N PHE A 37 5.19 53.77 0.04
CA PHE A 37 5.20 54.88 1.00
C PHE A 37 4.63 56.20 0.43
N MET A 38 4.59 56.34 -0.90
CA MET A 38 4.03 57.50 -1.60
C MET A 38 2.58 57.28 -2.08
N GLY A 39 1.93 56.20 -1.64
CA GLY A 39 0.54 55.91 -1.97
C GLY A 39 0.31 55.22 -3.33
N GLY A 40 1.32 55.11 -4.18
CA GLY A 40 1.27 54.39 -5.46
C GLY A 40 1.32 52.86 -5.30
N ASN A 41 0.85 52.12 -6.31
CA ASN A 41 0.85 50.65 -6.31
C ASN A 41 2.27 50.10 -6.45
N MET A 42 2.64 49.20 -5.55
CA MET A 42 3.91 48.48 -5.55
C MET A 42 3.66 47.01 -5.87
N GLU A 43 4.47 46.45 -6.77
CA GLU A 43 4.51 45.04 -7.12
C GLU A 43 5.94 44.53 -6.97
N ILE A 44 6.08 43.39 -6.30
CA ILE A 44 7.35 42.72 -5.99
C ILE A 44 7.25 41.30 -6.53
N ILE A 45 8.09 40.97 -7.50
CA ILE A 45 8.21 39.63 -8.04
C ILE A 45 9.40 38.98 -7.36
N VAL A 46 9.15 37.90 -6.62
CA VAL A 46 10.15 37.12 -5.90
C VAL A 46 10.30 35.78 -6.59
N VAL A 47 11.53 35.34 -6.82
CA VAL A 47 11.87 33.96 -7.17
C VAL A 47 12.70 33.40 -6.02
N LEU A 48 12.33 32.23 -5.52
CA LEU A 48 12.97 31.61 -4.37
C LEU A 48 13.13 30.11 -4.57
N ASN A 49 14.12 29.55 -3.89
CA ASN A 49 14.29 28.13 -3.68
C ASN A 49 14.02 27.81 -2.21
N ILE A 50 13.32 26.71 -1.97
CA ILE A 50 13.11 26.13 -0.65
C ILE A 50 13.89 24.83 -0.62
N THR A 51 14.85 24.70 0.29
CA THR A 51 15.59 23.46 0.49
C THR A 51 15.19 22.87 1.83
N ALA A 52 14.97 21.56 1.89
CA ALA A 52 14.70 20.87 3.13
C ALA A 52 15.15 19.40 3.02
N THR A 53 15.48 18.80 4.15
CA THR A 53 15.72 17.36 4.25
C THR A 53 14.52 16.70 4.90
N ASN A 54 13.81 15.86 4.15
CA ASN A 54 12.71 15.05 4.66
C ASN A 54 13.27 13.76 5.21
N ARG A 55 13.54 13.73 6.51
CA ARG A 55 13.99 12.53 7.20
C ARG A 55 12.87 11.50 7.22
N LEU A 56 13.20 10.26 6.86
CA LEU A 56 12.28 9.13 6.95
C LEU A 56 12.45 8.45 8.31
N LEU A 57 11.35 8.32 9.04
CA LEU A 57 11.28 7.82 10.40
C LEU A 57 10.13 6.81 10.54
N GLN A 58 10.07 6.17 11.70
CA GLN A 58 8.89 5.46 12.17
C GLN A 58 8.14 6.34 13.17
N ASP A 59 6.84 6.48 12.98
CA ASP A 59 5.96 7.17 13.90
C ASP A 59 5.78 6.35 15.19
N GLU A 60 6.00 6.97 16.35
CA GLU A 60 5.96 6.27 17.64
C GLU A 60 4.54 5.84 18.04
N GLU A 61 3.51 6.58 17.62
CA GLU A 61 2.11 6.31 17.98
C GLU A 61 1.51 5.21 17.10
N THR A 62 1.70 5.30 15.79
CA THR A 62 1.08 4.39 14.81
C THR A 62 2.00 3.25 14.37
N GLY A 63 3.31 3.39 14.56
CA GLY A 63 4.32 2.43 14.08
C GLY A 63 4.52 2.46 12.56
N LEU A 64 3.98 3.46 11.85
CA LEU A 64 4.04 3.58 10.38
C LEU A 64 5.23 4.44 9.91
N PRO A 65 5.61 4.36 8.62
CA PRO A 65 6.58 5.30 8.05
C PRO A 65 6.07 6.75 8.11
N MET A 66 6.97 7.67 8.43
CA MET A 66 6.69 9.10 8.47
C MET A 66 7.87 9.89 7.94
N PHE A 67 7.61 10.84 7.04
CA PHE A 67 8.56 11.89 6.70
C PHE A 67 8.42 13.09 7.62
N LYS A 68 9.55 13.60 8.10
CA LYS A 68 9.63 14.85 8.87
C LYS A 68 10.62 15.79 8.21
N SER A 69 10.22 17.04 7.99
CA SER A 69 11.08 18.07 7.44
C SER A 69 12.10 18.52 8.49
N GLU A 70 13.36 18.60 8.10
CA GLU A 70 14.48 19.13 8.88
C GLU A 70 15.30 20.10 8.02
N GLY A 71 15.87 21.12 8.65
CA GLY A 71 16.77 22.07 7.97
C GLY A 71 16.12 22.80 6.81
N CYS A 72 14.86 23.23 6.95
CA CYS A 72 14.20 24.01 5.92
C CYS A 72 14.82 25.41 5.81
N GLU A 73 15.29 25.76 4.62
CA GLU A 73 15.90 27.04 4.31
C GLU A 73 15.27 27.66 3.07
N ILE A 74 15.23 29.00 3.04
CA ILE A 74 14.73 29.77 1.89
C ILE A 74 15.88 30.58 1.31
N ILE A 75 16.11 30.39 0.01
CA ILE A 75 17.11 31.12 -0.75
C ILE A 75 16.39 32.03 -1.73
N LEU A 76 16.56 33.35 -1.57
CA LEU A 76 16.05 34.33 -2.52
C LEU A 76 16.93 34.36 -3.76
N VAL A 77 16.40 33.88 -4.89
CA VAL A 77 17.11 33.82 -6.17
C VAL A 77 17.05 35.18 -6.88
N SER A 78 15.88 35.81 -6.91
CA SER A 78 15.77 37.18 -7.45
C SER A 78 14.58 37.91 -6.86
N VAL A 79 14.73 39.23 -6.71
CA VAL A 79 13.63 40.11 -6.34
C VAL A 79 13.59 41.32 -7.27
N LYS A 80 12.46 41.52 -7.94
CA LYS A 80 12.23 42.63 -8.87
C LYS A 80 11.05 43.45 -8.37
N THR A 81 11.11 44.77 -8.53
CA THR A 81 10.00 45.66 -8.15
C THR A 81 9.69 46.64 -9.26
N ASN A 82 8.44 47.11 -9.34
CA ASN A 82 8.01 48.15 -10.27
C ASN A 82 8.28 49.60 -9.77
N LEU A 83 9.05 49.76 -8.68
CA LEU A 83 9.37 51.08 -8.14
C LEU A 83 10.46 51.77 -8.96
N PRO A 84 10.42 53.11 -9.08
CA PRO A 84 11.45 53.87 -9.79
C PRO A 84 12.81 53.79 -9.08
N SER A 85 13.89 53.81 -9.86
CA SER A 85 15.29 53.61 -9.42
C SER A 85 15.75 54.58 -8.33
N ASN A 86 15.19 55.79 -8.29
CA ASN A 86 15.46 56.80 -7.28
C ASN A 86 14.88 56.46 -5.88
N MET A 87 13.96 55.51 -5.77
CA MET A 87 13.39 55.02 -4.49
C MET A 87 14.02 53.71 -4.00
N LEU A 88 14.84 53.07 -4.83
CA LEU A 88 15.31 51.69 -4.66
C LEU A 88 16.52 51.46 -3.71
N PRO A 89 17.45 52.40 -3.40
CA PRO A 89 18.68 51.98 -2.71
C PRO A 89 18.57 51.70 -1.21
N LYS A 90 17.70 52.37 -0.45
CA LYS A 90 17.68 52.28 1.03
C LYS A 90 16.49 51.50 1.60
N VAL A 91 15.31 51.66 1.01
CA VAL A 91 14.07 51.07 1.55
C VAL A 91 13.88 49.65 1.04
N VAL A 92 14.19 49.39 -0.23
CA VAL A 92 14.09 48.04 -0.80
C VAL A 92 15.17 47.15 -0.21
N ASN A 93 16.44 47.56 -0.13
CA ASN A 93 17.48 46.75 0.52
C ASN A 93 17.13 46.40 1.97
N LYS A 94 16.66 47.37 2.77
CA LYS A 94 16.21 47.07 4.15
C LYS A 94 14.99 46.14 4.17
N PHE A 95 14.04 46.28 3.24
CA PHE A 95 12.87 45.41 3.16
C PHE A 95 13.21 43.98 2.71
N LEU A 96 14.10 43.83 1.72
CA LEU A 96 14.63 42.54 1.26
C LEU A 96 15.34 41.83 2.42
N ASP A 97 16.23 42.53 3.08
CA ASP A 97 17.13 41.97 4.10
C ASP A 97 16.43 41.72 5.44
N SER A 98 15.47 42.57 5.83
CA SER A 98 14.79 42.44 7.13
C SER A 98 13.39 41.84 7.10
N THR A 99 12.64 41.97 5.99
CA THR A 99 11.24 41.52 5.94
C THR A 99 11.11 40.24 5.12
N LEU A 100 11.61 40.19 3.88
CA LEU A 100 11.48 38.98 3.06
C LEU A 100 12.29 37.82 3.63
N HIS A 101 13.55 38.04 4.02
CA HIS A 101 14.38 37.00 4.65
C HIS A 101 13.82 36.49 5.98
N LYS A 102 13.08 37.30 6.74
CA LYS A 102 12.49 36.88 8.03
C LYS A 102 11.12 36.22 7.86
N VAL A 103 10.28 36.78 6.99
CA VAL A 103 8.88 36.37 6.86
C VAL A 103 8.75 35.15 5.94
N LEU A 104 9.50 35.08 4.84
CA LEU A 104 9.34 33.98 3.89
C LEU A 104 9.64 32.60 4.51
N PRO A 105 10.71 32.39 5.29
CA PRO A 105 10.91 31.12 5.99
C PRO A 105 9.73 30.75 6.89
N SER A 106 9.22 31.72 7.66
CA SER A 106 8.10 31.49 8.58
C SER A 106 6.77 31.14 7.88
N LEU A 107 6.64 31.45 6.59
CA LEU A 107 5.45 31.13 5.80
C LEU A 107 5.64 29.88 4.94
N MET A 108 6.81 29.74 4.30
CA MET A 108 7.05 28.71 3.29
C MET A 108 7.51 27.39 3.89
N CYS A 109 8.28 27.40 4.98
CA CYS A 109 8.70 26.15 5.62
C CYS A 109 7.51 25.37 6.22
N PRO A 110 6.54 26.00 6.90
CA PRO A 110 5.32 25.28 7.31
C PRO A 110 4.49 24.73 6.14
N ALA A 111 4.61 25.32 4.94
CA ALA A 111 3.94 24.77 3.76
C ALA A 111 4.54 23.42 3.34
N ILE A 112 5.86 23.24 3.51
CA ILE A 112 6.52 21.94 3.33
C ILE A 112 5.96 20.92 4.33
N ASP A 113 5.85 21.30 5.61
CA ASP A 113 5.29 20.42 6.64
C ASP A 113 3.84 20.01 6.32
N ALA A 114 3.03 20.95 5.84
CA ALA A 114 1.65 20.69 5.43
C ALA A 114 1.56 19.68 4.28
N VAL A 115 2.49 19.75 3.31
CA VAL A 115 2.59 18.75 2.23
C VAL A 115 2.99 17.39 2.80
N LEU A 116 3.96 17.35 3.72
CA LEU A 116 4.37 16.09 4.36
C LEU A 116 3.25 15.46 5.17
N VAL A 117 2.39 16.24 5.83
CA VAL A 117 1.16 15.72 6.47
C VAL A 117 0.30 14.95 5.46
N TYR A 118 0.14 15.47 4.24
CA TYR A 118 -0.61 14.77 3.19
C TYR A 118 0.09 13.50 2.71
N VAL A 119 1.41 13.55 2.53
CA VAL A 119 2.22 12.38 2.15
C VAL A 119 2.13 11.30 3.22
N ASN A 120 2.32 11.65 4.48
CA ASN A 120 2.30 10.72 5.62
C ASN A 120 0.92 10.08 5.81
N ARG A 121 -0.17 10.81 5.52
CA ARG A 121 -1.53 10.24 5.54
C ARG A 121 -1.75 9.12 4.53
N LYS A 122 -0.92 9.00 3.48
CA LYS A 122 -1.02 7.86 2.55
C LYS A 122 -0.71 6.53 3.22
N TRP A 123 0.05 6.53 4.31
CA TRP A 123 0.32 5.33 5.12
C TRP A 123 -0.84 4.96 6.05
N ALA A 124 -1.77 5.87 6.33
CA ALA A 124 -2.79 5.68 7.37
C ALA A 124 -3.67 4.44 7.15
N ASN A 125 -3.89 4.03 5.89
CA ASN A 125 -4.65 2.83 5.56
C ASN A 125 -3.99 1.53 6.08
N LEU A 126 -2.68 1.54 6.34
CA LEU A 126 -1.96 0.39 6.90
C LEU A 126 -2.13 0.26 8.42
N ASN A 127 -2.63 1.29 9.10
CA ASN A 127 -2.77 1.25 10.57
C ASN A 127 -3.94 0.35 11.02
N ALA A 128 -5.02 0.36 10.24
CA ALA A 128 -6.23 -0.39 10.55
C ALA A 128 -6.11 -1.85 10.11
N PRO A 129 -6.53 -2.83 10.95
CA PRO A 129 -6.68 -4.21 10.50
C PRO A 129 -7.67 -4.29 9.33
N MET A 130 -7.23 -4.91 8.23
CA MET A 130 -8.02 -5.09 7.01
C MET A 130 -8.73 -6.45 7.05
N PRO A 131 -10.05 -6.51 6.76
CA PRO A 131 -10.78 -7.77 6.78
C PRO A 131 -10.41 -8.67 5.61
N VAL A 132 -10.24 -9.96 5.89
CA VAL A 132 -10.10 -11.01 4.87
C VAL A 132 -11.39 -11.83 4.85
N GLY A 133 -12.35 -11.34 4.07
CA GLY A 133 -13.71 -11.88 4.05
C GLY A 133 -14.36 -11.82 5.44
N GLN A 134 -14.96 -12.93 5.86
CA GLN A 134 -15.53 -13.09 7.21
C GLN A 134 -14.61 -13.89 8.16
N MET A 135 -13.38 -14.20 7.73
CA MET A 135 -12.54 -15.20 8.41
C MET A 135 -11.55 -14.61 9.43
N GLY A 136 -11.24 -13.32 9.29
CA GLY A 136 -10.28 -12.66 10.16
C GLY A 136 -9.83 -11.32 9.60
N THR A 137 -8.76 -10.79 10.18
CA THR A 137 -8.14 -9.53 9.77
C THR A 137 -6.63 -9.69 9.58
N VAL A 138 -6.06 -8.81 8.76
CA VAL A 138 -4.62 -8.68 8.53
C VAL A 138 -4.22 -7.25 8.85
N LYS A 139 -3.18 -7.07 9.66
CA LYS A 139 -2.53 -5.77 9.87
C LYS A 139 -1.08 -5.86 9.43
N TYR A 140 -0.58 -4.85 8.72
CA TYR A 140 0.83 -4.79 8.34
C TYR A 140 1.58 -3.91 9.33
N VAL A 141 2.70 -4.42 9.86
CA VAL A 141 3.54 -3.75 10.85
C VAL A 141 4.96 -3.67 10.30
N LEU A 142 5.65 -2.57 10.51
CA LEU A 142 7.05 -2.44 10.10
C LEU A 142 7.92 -3.48 10.82
N THR A 143 8.78 -4.17 10.06
CA THR A 143 9.77 -5.10 10.61
C THR A 143 11.04 -4.40 11.06
N SER A 144 11.34 -3.26 10.44
CA SER A 144 12.55 -2.48 10.65
C SER A 144 12.28 -1.00 10.35
N LEU A 145 13.22 -0.14 10.75
CA LEU A 145 13.18 1.27 10.34
C LEU A 145 13.28 1.36 8.82
N PRO A 146 12.41 2.16 8.15
CA PRO A 146 12.50 2.34 6.71
C PRO A 146 13.87 2.87 6.31
N THR A 147 14.45 2.29 5.25
CA THR A 147 15.82 2.58 4.84
C THR A 147 15.83 3.34 3.53
N THR A 148 16.57 4.45 3.48
CA THR A 148 16.82 5.18 2.23
C THR A 148 18.20 4.82 1.70
N THR A 149 18.29 4.41 0.44
CA THR A 149 19.55 4.14 -0.27
C THR A 149 19.89 5.31 -1.21
N ALA A 150 20.90 5.17 -2.06
CA ALA A 150 21.22 6.19 -3.05
C ALA A 150 20.20 6.25 -4.21
N SER A 151 19.36 5.21 -4.37
CA SER A 151 18.49 5.05 -5.54
C SER A 151 17.04 4.69 -5.21
N TYR A 152 16.73 4.26 -3.99
CA TYR A 152 15.37 3.89 -3.59
C TYR A 152 15.14 4.03 -2.08
N ILE A 153 13.87 3.92 -1.70
CA ILE A 153 13.44 3.78 -0.31
C ILE A 153 12.88 2.37 -0.13
N GLN A 154 13.38 1.66 0.86
CA GLN A 154 12.92 0.34 1.26
C GLN A 154 12.06 0.44 2.52
N VAL A 155 10.92 -0.22 2.48
CA VAL A 155 9.99 -0.30 3.61
C VAL A 155 9.54 -1.74 3.74
N ASP A 156 9.91 -2.36 4.86
CA ASP A 156 9.66 -3.78 5.10
C ASP A 156 8.51 -3.95 6.10
N PHE A 157 7.49 -4.71 5.70
CA PHE A 157 6.31 -4.98 6.50
C PHE A 157 6.15 -6.48 6.76
N SER A 158 5.66 -6.82 7.95
CA SER A 158 5.21 -8.16 8.31
C SER A 158 3.70 -8.17 8.56
N PRO A 159 2.97 -9.15 8.01
CA PRO A 159 1.55 -9.31 8.31
C PRO A 159 1.36 -9.92 9.70
N THR A 160 0.50 -9.29 10.50
CA THR A 160 -0.07 -9.85 11.72
C THR A 160 -1.50 -10.28 11.40
N VAL A 161 -1.74 -11.59 11.46
CA VAL A 161 -3.02 -12.19 11.07
C VAL A 161 -3.82 -12.58 12.30
N GLN A 162 -5.06 -12.11 12.41
CA GLN A 162 -5.94 -12.43 13.52
C GLN A 162 -7.16 -13.19 13.03
N GLN A 163 -7.35 -14.41 13.53
CA GLN A 163 -8.59 -15.15 13.34
C GLN A 163 -9.69 -14.62 14.27
N LEU A 164 -10.95 -14.74 13.84
CA LEU A 164 -12.12 -14.35 14.65
C LEU A 164 -12.16 -15.05 16.03
N GLU A 165 -11.55 -16.23 16.13
CA GLU A 165 -11.45 -17.07 17.34
C GLU A 165 -10.16 -16.81 18.16
N ALA A 166 -9.63 -15.58 18.09
CA ALA A 166 -8.57 -14.99 18.94
C ALA A 166 -7.12 -15.47 18.76
N ASN A 167 -6.84 -16.49 17.93
CA ASN A 167 -5.45 -16.87 17.65
C ASN A 167 -4.80 -15.92 16.64
N THR A 168 -3.70 -15.29 17.06
CA THR A 168 -2.82 -14.54 16.17
C THR A 168 -1.89 -15.51 15.46
N ILE A 169 -1.93 -15.52 14.13
CA ILE A 169 -0.99 -16.26 13.30
C ILE A 169 0.13 -15.29 12.94
N GLN A 170 1.33 -15.58 13.42
CA GLN A 170 2.52 -14.91 12.92
C GLN A 170 3.09 -15.70 11.75
N PRO A 171 3.60 -15.02 10.71
CA PRO A 171 4.37 -15.66 9.66
C PRO A 171 5.56 -16.38 10.29
N ALA A 172 5.82 -17.61 9.85
CA ALA A 172 7.09 -18.23 10.17
C ALA A 172 8.21 -17.37 9.58
N ASP A 173 9.33 -17.22 10.29
CA ASP A 173 10.49 -16.53 9.73
C ASP A 173 11.05 -17.39 8.61
N ALA A 174 10.72 -17.01 7.37
CA ALA A 174 11.35 -17.57 6.21
C ALA A 174 12.58 -16.70 5.97
N GLY A 175 13.76 -17.20 6.35
CA GLY A 175 15.07 -16.64 5.99
C GLY A 175 15.35 -16.67 4.49
N GLU A 176 14.33 -16.44 3.67
CA GLU A 176 14.39 -16.25 2.24
C GLU A 176 15.05 -14.88 1.98
N ALA A 177 16.25 -14.91 1.39
CA ALA A 177 16.85 -13.73 0.84
C ALA A 177 16.01 -13.28 -0.36
N PHE A 178 15.53 -12.06 -0.28
CA PHE A 178 14.64 -11.45 -1.25
C PHE A 178 15.44 -10.51 -2.15
N GLU A 179 15.39 -10.74 -3.46
CA GLU A 179 15.97 -9.83 -4.45
C GLU A 179 14.86 -9.23 -5.32
N PHE A 180 14.90 -7.91 -5.48
CA PHE A 180 14.03 -7.23 -6.42
C PHE A 180 14.50 -7.50 -7.86
N PRO A 181 13.58 -7.72 -8.81
CA PRO A 181 13.95 -7.88 -10.20
C PRO A 181 14.65 -6.62 -10.75
N GLU A 182 15.65 -6.84 -11.60
CA GLU A 182 16.34 -5.76 -12.33
C GLU A 182 15.46 -5.18 -13.46
N GLY A 183 15.83 -4.01 -13.97
CA GLY A 183 15.19 -3.42 -15.16
C GLY A 183 13.86 -2.72 -14.88
N TYR A 184 13.67 -2.19 -13.68
CA TYR A 184 12.49 -1.39 -13.33
C TYR A 184 12.52 -0.02 -14.01
N VAL A 185 11.33 0.54 -14.25
CA VAL A 185 11.19 1.88 -14.80
C VAL A 185 11.62 2.90 -13.74
N GLU A 186 12.46 3.86 -14.12
CA GLU A 186 12.89 4.93 -13.21
C GLU A 186 11.68 5.65 -12.62
N GLY A 187 11.67 5.84 -11.30
CA GLY A 187 10.54 6.43 -10.58
C GLY A 187 9.34 5.50 -10.32
N SER A 188 9.44 4.21 -10.66
CA SER A 188 8.40 3.21 -10.31
C SER A 188 8.62 2.59 -8.93
N SER A 189 7.52 2.19 -8.29
CA SER A 189 7.55 1.41 -7.05
C SER A 189 7.53 -0.09 -7.37
N GLN A 190 8.26 -0.87 -6.57
CA GLN A 190 8.20 -2.32 -6.60
C GLN A 190 7.58 -2.86 -5.32
N LEU A 191 6.85 -3.97 -5.43
CA LEU A 191 6.27 -4.68 -4.30
C LEU A 191 6.72 -6.14 -4.38
N LEU A 192 7.29 -6.61 -3.27
CA LEU A 192 7.66 -8.01 -3.12
C LEU A 192 6.74 -8.68 -2.11
N LEU A 193 6.17 -9.81 -2.51
CA LEU A 193 5.31 -10.64 -1.67
C LEU A 193 5.95 -12.00 -1.50
N SER A 194 6.25 -12.39 -0.27
CA SER A 194 6.86 -13.68 0.02
C SER A 194 5.83 -14.83 -0.06
N ALA A 195 6.32 -16.05 -0.33
CA ALA A 195 5.46 -17.23 -0.28
C ALA A 195 4.88 -17.43 1.12
N THR A 196 5.65 -17.07 2.15
CA THR A 196 5.23 -17.14 3.55
C THR A 196 4.14 -16.14 3.87
N PHE A 197 4.25 -14.91 3.38
CA PHE A 197 3.18 -13.91 3.46
C PHE A 197 1.86 -14.47 2.90
N LEU A 198 1.89 -14.96 1.66
CA LEU A 198 0.69 -15.49 1.00
C LEU A 198 0.14 -16.74 1.71
N THR A 199 1.02 -17.61 2.20
CA THR A 199 0.65 -18.79 2.98
C THR A 199 -0.09 -18.40 4.25
N THR A 200 0.42 -17.41 4.99
CA THR A 200 -0.16 -16.94 6.23
C THR A 200 -1.52 -16.26 6.03
N GLU A 201 -1.68 -15.44 4.98
CA GLU A 201 -2.98 -14.85 4.67
C GLU A 201 -4.00 -15.88 4.19
N LEU A 202 -3.61 -16.82 3.32
CA LEU A 202 -4.51 -17.87 2.80
C LEU A 202 -4.91 -18.89 3.88
N ALA A 203 -4.15 -19.02 4.97
CA ALA A 203 -4.55 -19.83 6.11
C ALA A 203 -5.87 -19.35 6.74
N LEU A 204 -6.18 -18.04 6.70
CA LEU A 204 -7.48 -17.53 7.12
C LEU A 204 -8.62 -18.09 6.27
N LEU A 205 -8.38 -18.27 4.98
CA LEU A 205 -9.39 -18.68 4.02
C LEU A 205 -9.61 -20.20 3.99
N GLN A 206 -8.90 -20.99 4.80
CA GLN A 206 -8.97 -22.46 4.76
C GLN A 206 -10.41 -22.99 4.69
N LYS A 207 -11.27 -22.60 5.65
CA LYS A 207 -12.68 -23.06 5.69
C LYS A 207 -13.53 -22.45 4.57
N SER A 208 -13.16 -21.27 4.06
CA SER A 208 -13.86 -20.61 2.95
C SER A 208 -13.61 -21.29 1.60
N LEU A 209 -12.57 -22.12 1.50
CA LEU A 209 -12.24 -22.88 0.30
C LEU A 209 -12.98 -24.23 0.21
N ASP A 210 -13.81 -24.55 1.20
CA ASP A 210 -14.70 -25.69 1.16
C ASP A 210 -15.78 -25.54 0.08
N VAL A 211 -16.10 -26.63 -0.62
CA VAL A 211 -17.09 -26.62 -1.70
C VAL A 211 -18.13 -27.72 -1.50
N ASN A 212 -19.40 -27.36 -1.58
CA ASN A 212 -20.50 -28.31 -1.67
C ASN A 212 -21.11 -28.24 -3.07
N VAL A 213 -21.03 -29.34 -3.81
CA VAL A 213 -21.62 -29.44 -5.15
C VAL A 213 -22.86 -30.33 -5.09
N HIS A 214 -24.01 -29.71 -5.32
CA HIS A 214 -25.31 -30.38 -5.40
C HIS A 214 -25.84 -30.48 -6.83
N GLU A 215 -25.15 -29.85 -7.79
CA GLU A 215 -25.58 -29.80 -9.18
C GLU A 215 -25.38 -31.14 -9.87
N THR A 216 -26.39 -31.55 -10.63
CA THR A 216 -26.33 -32.78 -11.42
C THR A 216 -25.49 -32.64 -12.68
N LYS A 217 -25.11 -31.42 -13.09
CA LYS A 217 -24.26 -31.14 -14.25
C LYS A 217 -23.38 -29.94 -13.95
N ILE A 218 -22.08 -30.09 -14.14
CA ILE A 218 -21.07 -29.04 -13.89
C ILE A 218 -20.40 -28.74 -15.23
N GLY A 219 -20.75 -27.60 -15.84
CA GLY A 219 -20.23 -27.22 -17.17
C GLY A 219 -20.42 -28.32 -18.22
N GLN A 220 -19.31 -28.76 -18.83
CA GLN A 220 -19.29 -29.82 -19.85
C GLN A 220 -19.03 -31.22 -19.27
N LEU A 221 -18.85 -31.35 -17.95
CA LEU A 221 -18.62 -32.66 -17.33
C LEU A 221 -19.85 -33.57 -17.47
N PRO A 222 -19.65 -34.90 -17.49
CA PRO A 222 -20.74 -35.86 -17.46
C PRO A 222 -21.66 -35.63 -16.25
N PRO A 223 -22.95 -36.04 -16.35
CA PRO A 223 -23.88 -35.87 -15.24
C PRO A 223 -23.37 -36.53 -13.95
N GLN A 224 -23.42 -35.80 -12.85
CA GLN A 224 -23.02 -36.25 -11.52
C GLN A 224 -24.09 -37.17 -10.94
N THR A 225 -24.09 -38.43 -11.40
CA THR A 225 -25.05 -39.45 -10.99
C THR A 225 -24.37 -40.78 -10.68
N THR A 226 -25.01 -41.62 -9.88
CA THR A 226 -24.55 -42.98 -9.59
C THR A 226 -24.39 -43.84 -10.84
N LYS A 227 -25.10 -43.52 -11.94
CA LYS A 227 -24.93 -44.20 -13.23
C LYS A 227 -23.57 -43.91 -13.86
N THR A 228 -23.14 -42.65 -13.83
CA THR A 228 -21.82 -42.24 -14.34
C THR A 228 -20.71 -42.92 -13.54
N LEU A 229 -20.86 -42.93 -12.20
CA LEU A 229 -19.90 -43.54 -11.30
C LEU A 229 -19.85 -45.08 -11.41
N ALA A 230 -21.00 -45.72 -11.66
CA ALA A 230 -21.11 -47.16 -11.89
C ALA A 230 -20.28 -47.64 -13.08
N GLY A 231 -19.97 -46.75 -14.05
CA GLY A 231 -19.06 -47.05 -15.15
C GLY A 231 -17.60 -47.27 -14.70
N PHE A 232 -17.21 -46.73 -13.55
CA PHE A 232 -15.86 -46.87 -12.99
C PHE A 232 -15.81 -47.79 -11.76
N ILE A 233 -16.90 -47.86 -10.99
CA ILE A 233 -16.97 -48.60 -9.72
C ILE A 233 -18.13 -49.61 -9.76
N PRO A 234 -17.86 -50.91 -10.05
CA PRO A 234 -18.91 -51.93 -10.19
C PRO A 234 -19.80 -52.13 -8.96
N LYS A 235 -19.26 -51.91 -7.75
CA LYS A 235 -20.03 -52.01 -6.49
C LYS A 235 -21.17 -50.99 -6.44
N VAL A 236 -20.99 -49.80 -7.05
CA VAL A 236 -22.03 -48.75 -7.11
C VAL A 236 -23.18 -49.19 -8.01
N ALA A 237 -22.90 -49.88 -9.12
CA ALA A 237 -23.93 -50.40 -10.03
C ALA A 237 -24.90 -51.35 -9.32
N LYS A 238 -24.36 -52.24 -8.47
CA LYS A 238 -25.14 -53.20 -7.68
C LYS A 238 -25.99 -52.49 -6.61
N ALA A 239 -25.40 -51.52 -5.91
CA ALA A 239 -26.08 -50.81 -4.82
C ALA A 239 -27.13 -49.79 -5.31
N TYR A 240 -26.96 -49.23 -6.52
CA TYR A 240 -27.83 -48.20 -7.08
C TYR A 240 -28.27 -48.54 -8.52
N PRO A 241 -29.22 -49.49 -8.71
CA PRO A 241 -29.70 -49.86 -10.04
C PRO A 241 -30.44 -48.74 -10.78
N LYS A 242 -31.05 -47.81 -10.03
CA LYS A 242 -31.67 -46.60 -10.57
C LYS A 242 -30.74 -45.41 -10.35
N PRO A 243 -30.50 -44.55 -11.37
CA PRO A 243 -29.63 -43.38 -11.23
C PRO A 243 -30.09 -42.47 -10.09
N LYS A 244 -29.15 -42.09 -9.23
CA LYS A 244 -29.34 -41.09 -8.19
C LYS A 244 -28.38 -39.93 -8.41
N PRO A 245 -28.81 -38.67 -8.16
CA PRO A 245 -27.89 -37.54 -8.10
C PRO A 245 -26.77 -37.80 -7.08
N LEU A 246 -25.57 -37.35 -7.40
CA LEU A 246 -24.46 -37.30 -6.46
C LEU A 246 -24.42 -35.93 -5.78
N VAL A 247 -23.96 -35.95 -4.53
CA VAL A 247 -23.57 -34.78 -3.77
C VAL A 247 -22.08 -34.91 -3.52
N THR A 248 -21.30 -33.92 -3.93
CA THR A 248 -19.85 -33.90 -3.72
C THR A 248 -19.51 -32.84 -2.70
N GLN A 249 -18.71 -33.19 -1.71
CA GLN A 249 -18.21 -32.27 -0.69
C GLN A 249 -16.69 -32.28 -0.74
N ILE A 250 -16.11 -31.10 -0.95
CA ILE A 250 -14.66 -30.88 -0.91
C ILE A 250 -14.38 -30.09 0.36
N ARG A 251 -13.47 -30.60 1.19
CA ARG A 251 -13.09 -29.99 2.47
C ARG A 251 -11.60 -29.73 2.51
N ILE A 252 -11.17 -28.53 2.86
CA ILE A 252 -9.75 -28.22 3.01
C ILE A 252 -9.35 -28.47 4.47
N ASN A 253 -8.62 -29.56 4.69
CA ASN A 253 -8.34 -30.09 6.04
C ASN A 253 -6.99 -29.63 6.61
N LYS A 254 -6.11 -29.04 5.80
CA LYS A 254 -4.89 -28.36 6.28
C LYS A 254 -4.82 -26.94 5.71
N PRO A 255 -4.14 -26.00 6.39
CA PRO A 255 -3.92 -24.66 5.86
C PRO A 255 -3.29 -24.71 4.46
N PRO A 256 -3.78 -23.91 3.50
CA PRO A 256 -3.15 -23.79 2.18
C PRO A 256 -1.68 -23.38 2.32
N LYS A 257 -0.82 -23.93 1.45
CA LYS A 257 0.60 -23.55 1.40
C LYS A 257 0.94 -22.99 0.04
N VAL A 258 1.67 -21.89 0.00
CA VAL A 258 2.22 -21.32 -1.23
C VAL A 258 3.70 -21.67 -1.33
N THR A 259 4.13 -22.05 -2.53
CA THR A 259 5.56 -22.16 -2.86
C THR A 259 5.83 -21.37 -4.13
N MET A 260 6.87 -20.54 -4.13
CA MET A 260 7.23 -19.70 -5.26
C MET A 260 8.63 -20.04 -5.75
N LYS A 261 8.80 -20.02 -7.06
CA LYS A 261 10.07 -20.09 -7.79
C LYS A 261 10.01 -19.06 -8.91
N THR A 262 11.15 -18.71 -9.48
CA THR A 262 11.18 -17.79 -10.62
C THR A 262 10.22 -18.23 -11.73
N GLY A 263 9.28 -17.35 -12.07
CA GLY A 263 8.27 -17.60 -13.11
C GLY A 263 7.17 -18.61 -12.76
N ASN A 264 7.13 -19.16 -11.54
CA ASN A 264 6.14 -20.17 -11.15
C ASN A 264 5.71 -20.06 -9.69
N SER A 265 4.41 -19.99 -9.45
CA SER A 265 3.80 -19.97 -8.11
C SER A 265 2.79 -21.11 -8.01
N LEU A 266 2.92 -21.92 -6.96
CA LEU A 266 2.03 -23.06 -6.72
C LEU A 266 1.27 -22.87 -5.39
N LEU A 267 -0.04 -23.07 -5.45
CA LEU A 267 -0.92 -23.18 -4.29
C LEU A 267 -1.20 -24.65 -4.00
N HIS A 268 -0.77 -25.12 -2.83
CA HIS A 268 -0.99 -26.47 -2.36
C HIS A 268 -2.24 -26.49 -1.48
N LEU A 269 -3.29 -27.15 -1.97
CA LEU A 269 -4.50 -27.42 -1.21
C LEU A 269 -4.49 -28.87 -0.77
N HIS A 270 -4.50 -29.09 0.54
CA HIS A 270 -4.69 -30.42 1.09
C HIS A 270 -6.11 -30.50 1.63
N GLY A 271 -6.86 -31.47 1.13
CA GLY A 271 -8.26 -31.62 1.44
C GLY A 271 -8.73 -33.05 1.32
N THR A 272 -10.03 -33.22 1.51
CA THR A 272 -10.74 -34.46 1.20
C THR A 272 -11.83 -34.20 0.20
N LEU A 273 -12.21 -35.25 -0.54
CA LEU A 273 -13.36 -35.26 -1.42
C LEU A 273 -14.27 -36.40 -1.01
N GLU A 274 -15.48 -36.08 -0.57
CA GLU A 274 -16.53 -37.05 -0.29
C GLU A 274 -17.59 -37.00 -1.37
N MET A 275 -17.89 -38.16 -1.97
CA MET A 275 -19.05 -38.31 -2.86
C MET A 275 -20.12 -39.14 -2.18
N SER A 276 -21.34 -38.63 -2.20
CA SER A 276 -22.52 -39.26 -1.61
C SER A 276 -23.65 -39.39 -2.61
N ALA A 277 -24.45 -40.46 -2.52
CA ALA A 277 -25.70 -40.58 -3.28
C ALA A 277 -26.85 -39.87 -2.56
N ALA A 278 -27.58 -39.03 -3.28
CA ALA A 278 -28.77 -38.35 -2.74
C ALA A 278 -29.85 -39.37 -2.34
N ARG A 279 -30.43 -39.17 -1.15
CA ARG A 279 -31.55 -39.98 -0.62
C ARG A 279 -32.88 -39.24 -0.70
N ARG A 280 -33.98 -39.93 -0.33
CA ARG A 280 -35.34 -39.33 -0.27
C ARG A 280 -35.33 -38.10 0.64
N ARG A 281 -36.23 -37.13 0.36
CA ARG A 281 -36.41 -35.90 1.15
C ARG A 281 -36.38 -36.20 2.66
N GLY A 282 -35.53 -35.49 3.39
CA GLY A 282 -35.38 -35.60 4.84
C GLY A 282 -34.37 -36.65 5.32
N LYS A 283 -33.74 -37.45 4.44
CA LYS A 283 -32.65 -38.37 4.83
C LYS A 283 -31.29 -37.82 4.37
N PRO A 284 -30.23 -37.95 5.20
CA PRO A 284 -28.89 -37.54 4.81
C PRO A 284 -28.41 -38.35 3.60
N PRO A 285 -27.56 -37.77 2.73
CA PRO A 285 -26.92 -38.49 1.64
C PRO A 285 -26.17 -39.74 2.13
N ALA A 286 -26.06 -40.75 1.27
CA ALA A 286 -25.28 -41.95 1.58
C ALA A 286 -23.85 -41.78 1.08
N SER A 287 -22.88 -41.74 1.98
CA SER A 287 -21.46 -41.75 1.58
C SER A 287 -21.16 -42.97 0.70
N LEU A 288 -20.51 -42.73 -0.43
CA LEU A 288 -20.04 -43.76 -1.36
C LEU A 288 -18.54 -43.98 -1.21
N PHE A 289 -17.77 -42.89 -1.17
CA PHE A 289 -16.33 -42.90 -0.95
C PHE A 289 -15.83 -41.54 -0.49
N LEU A 290 -14.72 -41.57 0.23
CA LEU A 290 -13.95 -40.44 0.74
C LEU A 290 -12.51 -40.60 0.23
N LEU A 291 -11.98 -39.57 -0.41
CA LEU A 291 -10.61 -39.46 -0.90
C LEU A 291 -9.86 -38.38 -0.13
#